data_AF-A0A2D4JHU1-F1
#
_entry.id   AF-A0A2D4JHU1-F1
#
_cell.length_a   1.000
_cell.length_b   1.000
_cell.length_c   1.000
_cell.angle_alpha   90.00
_cell.angle_beta   90.00
_cell.angle_gamma   90.00
#
_symmetry.space_group_name_H-M   'P 1'
#
loop_
_entity.id
_entity.type
_entity.pdbx_description
1 polymer ?
#
loop_
_entity_poly.entity_id
_entity_poly.type
_entity_poly.pdbx_seq_one_letter_code
_entity_poly.pdbx_strand_id
1 'polypeptide(L)'
;TDYCSAGVEVCRRACGGHGYSLLSGLPSIYMKVVPSCTYEGENTVLLLQTARCLIKCYGMAQMGQPLPSSVAYFSSVNFGKCQAQEKKDFLNPDIYTDAYKHRAFRFIRNAVMKLQQLVKAGKTQHEAWNQCTVQLTRAAMAHSYY
;
A
#
# COMPACT_ATOMS: atom_id res chain seq x y z
N THR A 1 -6.29 5.49 -7.32
CA THR A 1 -7.61 5.97 -7.82
C THR A 1 -8.78 5.26 -7.16
N ASP A 2 -8.62 4.01 -6.69
CA ASP A 2 -9.67 3.26 -5.97
C ASP A 2 -10.32 4.01 -4.79
N TYR A 3 -9.54 4.75 -3.99
CA TYR A 3 -10.10 5.52 -2.88
C TYR A 3 -11.05 6.64 -3.33
N CYS A 4 -10.76 7.25 -4.49
CA CYS A 4 -11.59 8.32 -5.02
C CYS A 4 -12.94 7.76 -5.48
N SER A 5 -12.93 6.68 -6.28
CA SER A 5 -14.17 6.04 -6.75
C SER A 5 -15.00 5.49 -5.57
N ALA A 6 -14.36 4.85 -4.59
CA ALA A 6 -15.03 4.40 -3.37
C ALA A 6 -15.60 5.57 -2.55
N GLY A 7 -14.86 6.67 -2.41
CA GLY A 7 -15.29 7.86 -1.67
C GLY A 7 -16.53 8.51 -2.28
N VAL A 8 -16.59 8.65 -3.61
CA VAL A 8 -17.78 9.17 -4.30
C VAL A 8 -19.00 8.31 -4.01
N GLU A 9 -18.83 6.99 -4.02
CA GLU A 9 -19.91 6.06 -3.75
C GLU A 9 -20.36 6.08 -2.28
N VAL A 10 -19.44 6.29 -1.34
CA VAL A 10 -19.78 6.54 0.08
C VAL A 10 -20.62 7.80 0.22
N CYS A 11 -20.21 8.91 -0.40
CA CYS A 11 -20.97 10.16 -0.40
C CYS A 11 -22.37 9.97 -1.01
N ARG A 12 -22.46 9.24 -2.13
CA ARG A 12 -23.75 8.94 -2.80
C ARG A 12 -24.71 8.23 -1.86
N ARG A 13 -24.24 7.22 -1.14
CA ARG A 13 -25.05 6.46 -0.17
C ARG A 13 -25.41 7.30 1.05
N ALA A 14 -24.52 8.16 1.51
CA ALA A 14 -24.77 9.05 2.66
C ALA A 14 -25.94 10.03 2.40
N CYS A 15 -26.19 10.40 1.14
CA CYS A 15 -27.33 11.22 0.73
C CYS A 15 -28.65 10.45 0.56
N GLY A 16 -28.67 9.14 0.83
CA GLY A 16 -29.85 8.30 0.66
C GLY A 16 -30.41 8.33 -0.77
N GLY A 17 -31.74 8.36 -0.90
CA GLY A 17 -32.41 8.41 -2.21
C GLY A 17 -32.04 9.65 -3.04
N HIS A 18 -31.79 10.79 -2.40
CA HIS A 18 -31.40 12.02 -3.11
C HIS A 18 -30.03 11.88 -3.79
N GLY A 19 -29.12 11.08 -3.22
CA GLY A 19 -27.83 10.77 -3.85
C GLY A 19 -27.94 9.95 -5.13
N TYR A 20 -29.06 9.25 -5.36
CA TYR A 20 -29.31 8.55 -6.62
C TYR A 20 -29.70 9.50 -7.76
N SER A 21 -30.29 10.66 -7.42
CA SER A 21 -30.68 11.66 -8.42
C SER A 21 -29.46 12.19 -9.17
N LEU A 22 -29.58 12.35 -10.50
CA LEU A 22 -28.55 13.01 -11.31
C LEU A 22 -28.32 14.47 -10.88
N LEU A 23 -29.32 15.11 -10.27
CA LEU A 23 -29.19 16.46 -9.71
C LEU A 23 -28.23 16.53 -8.52
N SER A 24 -27.96 15.41 -7.83
CA SER A 24 -26.91 15.36 -6.80
C SER A 24 -25.49 15.47 -7.38
N GLY A 25 -25.32 15.22 -8.69
CA GLY A 25 -24.03 15.19 -9.37
C GLY A 25 -23.16 13.96 -9.06
N LEU A 26 -23.43 13.23 -7.98
CA LEU A 26 -22.60 12.11 -7.50
C LEU A 26 -22.53 10.93 -8.50
N PRO A 27 -23.63 10.49 -9.15
CA PRO A 27 -23.55 9.46 -10.18
C PRO A 27 -22.65 9.87 -11.36
N SER A 28 -22.78 11.13 -11.82
CA SER A 28 -22.00 11.68 -12.92
C SER A 28 -20.51 11.77 -12.59
N ILE A 29 -20.17 12.15 -11.34
CA ILE A 29 -18.79 12.14 -10.86
C ILE A 29 -18.25 10.71 -10.83
N TYR A 30 -19.02 9.75 -10.27
CA TYR A 30 -18.60 8.35 -10.20
C TYR A 30 -18.25 7.78 -11.58
N MET A 31 -19.12 8.00 -12.57
CA MET A 31 -18.89 7.56 -13.96
C MET A 31 -17.63 8.14 -14.58
N LYS A 32 -17.22 9.36 -14.19
CA LYS A 32 -16.00 10.00 -14.69
C LYS A 32 -14.74 9.49 -14.00
N VAL A 33 -14.81 9.16 -12.70
CA VAL A 33 -13.62 8.76 -11.93
C VAL A 33 -13.34 7.26 -12.00
N VAL A 34 -14.37 6.41 -12.14
CA VAL A 34 -14.16 4.95 -12.12
C VAL A 34 -13.23 4.44 -13.23
N PRO A 35 -13.22 4.98 -14.48
CA PRO A 35 -12.30 4.51 -15.50
C PRO A 35 -10.82 4.72 -15.13
N SER A 36 -10.52 5.68 -14.24
CA SER A 36 -9.15 5.98 -13.78
C SER A 36 -8.51 4.88 -12.93
N CYS A 37 -9.28 3.86 -12.58
CA CYS A 37 -8.76 2.65 -11.96
C CYS A 37 -8.19 1.66 -12.99
N THR A 38 -8.42 1.91 -14.28
CA THR A 38 -8.11 1.00 -15.40
C THR A 38 -7.23 1.65 -16.47
N TYR A 39 -7.55 2.87 -16.90
CA TYR A 39 -6.71 3.56 -17.90
C TYR A 39 -5.38 4.02 -17.26
N GLU A 40 -4.33 4.24 -18.05
CA GLU A 40 -2.92 4.41 -17.59
C GLU A 40 -2.32 3.24 -16.79
N GLY A 41 -2.99 2.10 -16.74
CA GLY A 41 -2.53 0.90 -16.06
C GLY A 41 -3.50 0.48 -14.97
N GLU A 42 -3.95 -0.77 -15.03
CA GLU A 42 -4.84 -1.31 -14.01
C GLU A 42 -4.15 -1.29 -12.64
N ASN A 43 -4.87 -0.83 -11.63
CA ASN A 43 -4.31 -0.53 -10.30
C ASN A 43 -3.54 -1.70 -9.69
N THR A 44 -4.02 -2.94 -9.83
CA THR A 44 -3.32 -4.14 -9.33
C THR A 44 -1.99 -4.36 -10.05
N VAL A 45 -1.94 -4.19 -11.37
CA VAL A 45 -0.70 -4.26 -12.16
C VAL A 45 0.29 -3.19 -11.70
N LEU A 46 -0.17 -1.94 -11.50
CA LEU A 46 0.68 -0.84 -11.01
C LEU A 46 1.19 -1.10 -9.58
N LEU A 47 0.36 -1.66 -8.70
CA LEU A 47 0.77 -2.09 -7.37
C LEU A 47 1.84 -3.19 -7.43
N LEU A 48 1.74 -4.14 -8.35
CA LEU A 48 2.76 -5.17 -8.54
C LEU A 48 4.06 -4.62 -9.11
N GLN A 49 4.01 -3.64 -10.01
CA GLN A 49 5.21 -2.91 -10.45
C GLN A 49 5.88 -2.18 -9.29
N THR A 50 5.10 -1.52 -8.45
CA THR A 50 5.58 -0.86 -7.23
C THR A 50 6.22 -1.88 -6.28
N ALA A 51 5.58 -3.03 -6.06
CA ALA A 51 6.12 -4.10 -5.24
C ALA A 51 7.49 -4.62 -5.74
N ARG A 52 7.68 -4.74 -7.06
CA ARG A 52 9.00 -5.11 -7.65
C ARG A 52 10.08 -4.10 -7.29
N CYS A 53 9.78 -2.80 -7.41
CA CYS A 53 10.69 -1.72 -7.01
C CYS A 53 11.04 -1.82 -5.52
N LEU A 54 10.04 -2.02 -4.67
CA LEU A 54 10.22 -2.13 -3.21
C LEU A 54 11.07 -3.33 -2.82
N ILE A 55 10.89 -4.49 -3.45
CA ILE A 55 11.72 -5.67 -3.18
C ILE A 55 13.17 -5.43 -3.58
N LYS A 56 13.42 -4.78 -4.72
CA LYS A 56 14.77 -4.40 -5.14
C LYS A 56 15.42 -3.47 -4.11
N CYS A 57 14.70 -2.43 -3.68
CA CYS A 57 15.18 -1.49 -2.67
C CYS A 57 15.42 -2.17 -1.32
N TYR A 58 14.57 -3.14 -0.94
CA TYR A 58 14.79 -3.94 0.27
C TYR A 58 16.11 -4.73 0.18
N GLY A 59 16.39 -5.36 -0.97
CA GLY A 59 17.66 -6.03 -1.21
C GLY A 59 18.87 -5.10 -1.11
N MET A 60 18.77 -3.90 -1.70
CA MET A 60 19.79 -2.85 -1.58
C MET A 60 20.03 -2.44 -0.11
N ALA A 61 18.96 -2.28 0.67
CA ALA A 61 19.05 -1.95 2.09
C ALA A 61 19.80 -3.04 2.89
N GLN A 62 19.54 -4.32 2.60
CA GLN A 62 20.25 -5.44 3.23
C GLN A 62 21.76 -5.45 2.90
N MET A 63 22.15 -4.89 1.75
CA MET A 63 23.54 -4.76 1.31
C MET A 63 24.19 -3.45 1.77
N GLY A 64 23.49 -2.61 2.55
CA GLY A 64 23.99 -1.30 2.99
C GLY A 64 24.16 -0.28 1.85
N GLN A 65 23.48 -0.48 0.72
CA GLN A 65 23.56 0.40 -0.44
C GLN A 65 22.71 1.68 -0.23
N PRO A 66 23.06 2.79 -0.92
CA PRO A 66 22.27 4.02 -0.83
C PRO A 66 20.84 3.79 -1.37
N LEU A 67 19.86 4.35 -0.66
CA LEU A 67 18.44 4.21 -0.96
C LEU A 67 17.84 5.56 -1.38
N PRO A 68 16.86 5.57 -2.30
CA PRO A 68 16.03 6.74 -2.56
C PRO A 68 15.30 7.20 -1.29
N SER A 69 15.05 8.51 -1.17
CA SER A 69 14.41 9.11 0.01
C SER A 69 13.05 8.50 0.35
N SER A 70 12.26 8.11 -0.66
CA SER A 70 10.95 7.47 -0.48
C SER A 70 11.02 6.11 0.23
N VAL A 71 12.16 5.42 0.18
CA VAL A 71 12.36 4.09 0.78
C VAL A 71 13.51 4.06 1.80
N ALA A 72 14.05 5.24 2.17
CA ALA A 72 15.13 5.37 3.14
C ALA A 72 14.82 4.72 4.50
N TYR A 73 13.53 4.59 4.82
CA TYR A 73 13.07 3.91 6.02
C TYR A 73 13.41 2.42 6.09
N PHE A 74 13.81 1.78 4.99
CA PHE A 74 14.29 0.39 5.01
C PHE A 74 15.62 0.21 5.74
N SER A 75 16.43 1.27 5.85
CA SER A 75 17.67 1.24 6.63
C SER A 75 17.41 1.27 8.15
N SER A 76 16.19 1.59 8.59
CA SER A 76 15.80 1.56 10.00
C SER A 76 15.50 0.12 10.42
N VAL A 77 16.49 -0.58 10.97
CA VAL A 77 16.37 -2.02 11.32
C VAL A 77 15.49 -2.26 12.56
N ASN A 78 15.29 -1.24 13.39
CA ASN A 78 14.65 -1.40 14.69
C ASN A 78 13.38 -0.52 14.80
N PHE A 79 12.27 -1.05 14.30
CA PHE A 79 10.96 -0.51 14.64
C PHE A 79 10.60 -0.98 16.05
N GLY A 80 10.77 -0.08 17.02
CA GLY A 80 10.40 -0.34 18.41
C GLY A 80 8.90 -0.55 18.60
N LYS A 81 8.48 -0.67 19.87
CA LYS A 81 7.06 -0.63 20.24
C LYS A 81 6.49 0.78 20.01
N CYS A 82 5.16 0.89 20.01
CA CYS A 82 4.50 2.20 20.05
C CYS A 82 5.02 3.00 21.25
N GLN A 83 5.41 4.24 21.01
CA GLN A 83 5.95 5.13 22.05
C GLN A 83 4.85 5.89 22.81
N ALA A 84 3.58 5.83 22.35
CA ALA A 84 2.46 6.44 23.04
C ALA A 84 2.21 5.75 24.39
N GLN A 85 2.17 6.53 25.46
CA GLN A 85 1.87 6.07 26.82
C GLN A 85 0.54 6.63 27.33
N GLU A 86 0.18 7.85 26.92
CA GLU A 86 -1.01 8.56 27.36
C GLU A 86 -1.92 8.97 26.19
N LYS A 87 -3.18 9.31 26.49
CA LYS A 87 -4.16 9.72 25.47
C LYS A 87 -3.71 10.92 24.64
N LYS A 88 -2.99 11.86 25.25
CA LYS A 88 -2.47 13.07 24.58
C LYS A 88 -1.44 12.75 23.49
N ASP A 89 -0.72 11.64 23.64
CA ASP A 89 0.32 11.23 22.68
C ASP A 89 -0.31 10.86 21.34
N PHE A 90 -1.53 10.32 21.35
CA PHE A 90 -2.31 10.03 20.14
C PHE A 90 -2.81 11.27 19.40
N LEU A 91 -2.53 12.49 19.91
CA LEU A 91 -2.70 13.73 19.16
C LEU A 91 -1.44 14.11 18.37
N ASN A 92 -0.30 13.45 18.63
CA ASN A 92 0.93 13.66 17.88
C ASN A 92 0.92 12.85 16.57
N PRO A 93 0.96 13.50 15.38
CA PRO A 93 1.00 12.81 14.09
C PRO A 93 2.22 11.90 13.90
N ASP A 94 3.36 12.21 14.54
CA ASP A 94 4.60 11.45 14.38
C ASP A 94 4.45 9.99 14.82
N ILE A 95 3.62 9.74 15.84
CA ILE A 95 3.32 8.38 16.31
C ILE A 95 2.66 7.55 15.21
N TYR A 96 1.76 8.16 14.44
CA TYR A 96 1.10 7.49 13.33
C TYR A 96 2.04 7.33 12.14
N THR A 97 2.86 8.34 11.84
CA THR A 97 3.90 8.25 10.80
C THR A 97 4.85 7.08 11.06
N ASP A 98 5.35 6.95 12.29
CA ASP A 98 6.21 5.82 12.69
C ASP A 98 5.47 4.48 12.65
N ALA A 99 4.20 4.44 13.05
CA ALA A 99 3.38 3.23 12.97
C ALA A 99 3.14 2.80 11.50
N TYR A 100 2.87 3.74 10.60
CA TYR A 100 2.69 3.48 9.16
C TYR A 100 4.00 3.05 8.51
N LYS A 101 5.12 3.68 8.86
CA LYS A 101 6.47 3.30 8.45
C LYS A 101 6.79 1.86 8.85
N HIS A 102 6.53 1.51 10.11
CA HIS A 102 6.73 0.17 10.63
C HIS A 102 5.84 -0.85 9.92
N ARG A 103 4.55 -0.54 9.74
CA ARG A 103 3.61 -1.41 9.03
C ARG A 103 4.07 -1.68 7.60
N ALA A 104 4.45 -0.65 6.85
CA ALA A 104 4.92 -0.75 5.47
C ALA A 104 6.17 -1.65 5.39
N PHE A 105 7.17 -1.38 6.23
CA PHE A 105 8.39 -2.19 6.30
C PHE A 105 8.09 -3.66 6.61
N ARG A 106 7.24 -3.93 7.61
CA ARG A 106 6.91 -5.29 8.03
C ARG A 106 6.19 -6.07 6.92
N PHE A 107 5.29 -5.43 6.18
CA PHE A 107 4.59 -6.10 5.06
C PHE A 107 5.56 -6.47 3.94
N ILE A 108 6.48 -5.56 3.59
CA ILE A 108 7.49 -5.81 2.55
C ILE A 108 8.45 -6.91 2.99
N ARG A 109 8.96 -6.85 4.23
CA ARG A 109 9.80 -7.90 4.81
C ARG A 109 9.12 -9.26 4.77
N ASN A 110 7.86 -9.34 5.19
CA ASN A 110 7.10 -10.59 5.20
C ASN A 110 6.91 -11.14 3.77
N ALA A 111 6.60 -10.28 2.80
CA ALA A 111 6.47 -10.68 1.39
C ALA A 111 7.80 -11.20 0.83
N VAL A 112 8.92 -10.52 1.12
CA VAL A 112 10.27 -10.98 0.73
C VAL A 112 10.61 -12.32 1.36
N MET A 113 10.37 -12.49 2.67
CA MET A 113 10.60 -13.76 3.36
C MET A 113 9.77 -14.90 2.76
N LYS A 114 8.50 -14.65 2.43
CA LYS A 114 7.64 -15.66 1.80
C LYS A 114 8.10 -16.02 0.40
N LEU A 115 8.48 -15.03 -0.41
CA LEU A 115 9.07 -15.26 -1.73
C LEU A 115 10.32 -16.13 -1.64
N GLN A 116 11.24 -15.79 -0.75
CA GLN A 116 12.46 -16.57 -0.51
C GLN A 116 12.15 -18.00 -0.05
N GLN A 117 11.15 -18.18 0.82
CA GLN A 117 10.72 -19.52 1.26
C GLN A 117 10.22 -20.37 0.08
N LEU A 118 9.40 -19.80 -0.80
CA LEU A 118 8.85 -20.53 -1.96
C LEU A 118 9.95 -20.89 -2.97
N VAL A 119 10.87 -19.98 -3.25
CA VAL A 119 12.02 -20.25 -4.13
C VAL A 119 12.91 -21.36 -3.53
N LYS A 120 13.19 -21.31 -2.21
CA LYS A 120 13.93 -22.38 -1.52
C LYS A 120 13.19 -23.72 -1.53
N ALA A 121 11.87 -23.71 -1.59
CA ALA A 121 11.04 -24.92 -1.74
C ALA A 121 10.97 -25.43 -3.19
N GLY A 122 11.80 -24.90 -4.10
CA GLY A 122 11.91 -25.37 -5.48
C GLY A 122 10.92 -24.74 -6.46
N LYS A 123 10.14 -23.73 -6.05
CA LYS A 123 9.28 -22.98 -6.98
C LYS A 123 10.12 -22.06 -7.85
N THR A 124 9.73 -21.92 -9.11
CA THR A 124 10.34 -20.91 -9.99
C THR A 124 10.03 -19.51 -9.47
N GLN A 125 10.82 -18.52 -9.86
CA GLN A 125 10.60 -17.13 -9.44
C GLN A 125 9.21 -16.62 -9.84
N HIS A 126 8.73 -16.96 -11.04
CA HIS A 126 7.43 -16.55 -11.53
C HIS A 126 6.29 -17.19 -10.73
N GLU A 127 6.37 -18.49 -10.41
CA GLU A 127 5.37 -19.17 -9.57
C GLU A 127 5.36 -18.61 -8.14
N ALA A 128 6.54 -18.41 -7.55
CA ALA A 128 6.67 -17.83 -6.22
C ALA A 128 6.07 -16.41 -6.18
N TRP A 129 6.34 -15.60 -7.20
CA TRP A 129 5.75 -14.27 -7.37
C TRP A 129 4.23 -14.33 -7.44
N ASN A 130 3.69 -15.19 -8.31
CA ASN A 130 2.25 -15.35 -8.49
C ASN A 130 1.55 -15.76 -7.19
N GLN A 131 2.13 -16.69 -6.43
CA GLN A 131 1.60 -17.13 -5.13
C GLN A 131 1.67 -16.02 -4.05
N CYS A 132 2.56 -15.04 -4.20
CA CYS A 132 2.70 -13.93 -3.26
C CYS A 132 1.96 -12.66 -3.71
N THR A 133 1.30 -12.65 -4.86
CA THR A 133 0.65 -11.46 -5.47
C THR A 133 -0.17 -10.65 -4.48
N VAL A 134 -1.03 -11.30 -3.68
CA VAL A 134 -1.88 -10.62 -2.68
C VAL A 134 -1.06 -9.97 -1.57
N GLN A 135 0.04 -10.59 -1.13
CA GLN A 135 0.91 -10.02 -0.11
C GLN A 135 1.73 -8.85 -0.68
N LEU A 136 2.15 -8.96 -1.94
CA LEU A 136 2.91 -7.95 -2.66
C LEU A 136 2.09 -6.69 -2.90
N THR A 137 0.84 -6.81 -3.34
CA THR A 137 -0.05 -5.67 -3.52
C THR A 137 -0.37 -5.01 -2.18
N ARG A 138 -0.60 -5.79 -1.12
CA ARG A 138 -0.76 -5.26 0.25
C ARG A 138 0.47 -4.51 0.75
N ALA A 139 1.66 -5.01 0.45
CA ALA A 139 2.91 -4.35 0.81
C ALA A 139 3.10 -3.03 0.04
N ALA A 140 2.80 -3.01 -1.25
CA ALA A 140 2.82 -1.79 -2.06
C ALA A 140 1.81 -0.76 -1.57
N MET A 141 0.56 -1.15 -1.29
CA MET A 141 -0.45 -0.25 -0.70
C MET A 141 -0.01 0.30 0.65
N ALA A 142 0.56 -0.55 1.52
CA ALA A 142 1.02 -0.12 2.83
C ALA A 142 2.15 0.92 2.74
N HIS A 143 3.02 0.80 1.73
CA HIS A 143 4.03 1.79 1.41
C HIS A 143 3.41 3.08 0.87
N SER A 144 2.44 3.01 -0.04
CA SER A 144 1.81 4.21 -0.62
C SER A 144 1.00 5.03 0.39
N TYR A 145 0.58 4.44 1.51
CA TYR A 145 -0.10 5.16 2.60
C TYR A 145 0.85 5.76 3.63
N TYR A 146 2.13 5.37 3.61
CA TYR A 146 3.18 5.94 4.45
C TYR A 146 3.86 7.07 3.68
#